data_AF-A0A2A6P1B5-F1
#
_entry.id   AF-A0A2A6P1B5-F1
#
_cell.length_a   1.000
_cell.length_b   1.000
_cell.length_c   1.000
_cell.angle_alpha   90.00
_cell.angle_beta   90.00
_cell.angle_gamma   90.00
#
_symmetry.space_group_name_H-M   'P 1'
#
loop_
_entity.id
_entity.type
_entity.pdbx_description
1 polymer ?
#
loop_
_entity_poly.entity_id
_entity_poly.type
_entity_poly.pdbx_seq_one_letter_code
_entity_poly.pdbx_strand_id
1 'polypeptide(L)' 'MPRQIKKGDAVKLSGKVARRWDNGQVTVHLRGLDYPVTLHESDIDEIIPQLPEPRPRNRRKPLYDKPT' A
#
# COMPACT_ATOMS: atom_id res chain seq x y z
N MET A 1 25.95 -7.21 -1.04
CA MET A 1 25.86 -8.26 -2.07
C MET A 1 24.50 -8.95 -1.94
N PRO A 2 23.75 -9.19 -3.01
CA PRO A 2 22.50 -9.95 -2.91
C PRO A 2 22.81 -11.36 -2.41
N ARG A 3 22.10 -11.81 -1.37
CA ARG A 3 22.22 -13.18 -0.87
C ARG A 3 21.73 -14.13 -1.96
N GLN A 4 22.50 -15.17 -2.24
CA GLN A 4 22.11 -16.19 -3.21
C GLN A 4 20.91 -16.97 -2.64
N ILE A 5 19.76 -16.84 -3.28
CA ILE A 5 18.52 -17.52 -2.90
C ILE A 5 18.65 -19.00 -3.28
N LYS A 6 18.35 -19.90 -2.35
CA LYS A 6 18.31 -21.35 -2.59
C LYS A 6 16.86 -21.84 -2.63
N LYS A 7 16.65 -22.96 -3.34
CA LYS A 7 15.35 -23.63 -3.35
C LYS A 7 14.99 -24.06 -1.92
N GLY A 8 13.84 -23.61 -1.43
CA GLY A 8 13.35 -23.89 -0.08
C GLY A 8 13.53 -22.74 0.91
N ASP A 9 14.22 -21.65 0.53
CA ASP A 9 14.33 -20.48 1.39
C ASP A 9 12.99 -19.73 1.49
N ALA A 10 12.63 -19.29 2.69
CA ALA A 10 11.51 -18.39 2.91
C ALA A 10 11.94 -16.95 2.62
N VAL A 11 11.14 -16.21 1.85
CA VAL A 11 11.41 -14.82 1.48
C VAL A 11 10.25 -13.95 1.94
N LYS A 12 10.56 -12.84 2.61
CA LYS A 12 9.58 -11.83 2.99
C LYS A 12 9.51 -10.75 1.92
N LEU A 13 8.34 -10.60 1.32
CA LEU A 13 8.06 -9.56 0.34
C LEU A 13 7.22 -8.46 0.98
N SER A 14 7.58 -7.21 0.72
CA SER A 14 6.78 -6.04 1.12
C SER A 14 6.11 -5.42 -0.10
N GLY A 15 4.85 -5.04 0.07
CA GLY A 15 4.04 -4.46 -0.99
C GLY A 15 2.97 -3.53 -0.43
N LYS A 16 2.33 -2.79 -1.32
CA LYS A 16 1.20 -1.93 -0.97
C LYS A 16 -0.10 -2.63 -1.32
N VAL A 17 -1.05 -2.62 -0.39
CA VAL A 17 -2.41 -3.11 -0.67
C VAL A 17 -3.07 -2.17 -1.66
N ALA A 18 -3.45 -2.71 -2.82
CA ALA A 18 -4.12 -1.98 -3.88
C ALA A 18 -5.65 -2.05 -3.73
N ARG A 19 -6.16 -3.24 -3.38
CA ARG A 19 -7.59 -3.51 -3.21
C ARG A 19 -7.80 -4.63 -2.20
N ARG A 20 -8.83 -4.48 -1.36
CA ARG A 20 -9.40 -5.57 -0.56
C ARG A 20 -10.72 -6.00 -1.17
N TRP A 21 -10.96 -7.30 -1.20
CA TRP A 21 -12.19 -7.90 -1.69
C TRP A 21 -13.03 -8.42 -0.52
N ASP A 22 -14.34 -8.51 -0.70
CA ASP A 22 -15.27 -8.93 0.35
C ASP A 22 -15.16 -10.42 0.70
N ASN A 23 -14.51 -11.21 -0.15
CA ASN A 23 -14.28 -12.64 0.00
C ASN A 23 -12.97 -12.97 0.75
N GLY A 24 -12.35 -12.00 1.42
CA GLY A 24 -11.08 -12.20 2.14
C GLY A 24 -9.84 -12.22 1.23
N GLN A 25 -9.97 -11.87 -0.06
CA GLN A 25 -8.82 -11.68 -0.94
C GLN A 25 -8.26 -10.26 -0.84
N VAL A 26 -6.96 -10.15 -1.04
CA VAL A 26 -6.23 -8.88 -1.03
C VAL A 26 -5.35 -8.83 -2.25
N THR A 27 -5.45 -7.74 -3.02
CA THR A 27 -4.59 -7.46 -4.16
C THR A 27 -3.48 -6.52 -3.74
N VAL A 28 -2.24 -6.93 -3.95
CA VAL A 28 -1.02 -6.24 -3.48
C VAL A 28 -0.14 -5.90 -4.67
N HIS A 29 0.35 -4.67 -4.72
CA HIS A 29 1.43 -4.26 -5.62
C HIS A 29 2.78 -4.55 -4.96
N LEU A 30 3.52 -5.48 -5.55
CA LEU A 30 4.88 -5.83 -5.15
C LEU A 30 5.89 -5.07 -6.00
N ARG A 31 6.98 -4.62 -5.38
CA ARG A 31 8.04 -3.92 -6.11
C ARG A 31 8.79 -4.89 -7.02
N GLY A 32 8.86 -4.57 -8.30
CA GLY A 32 9.55 -5.38 -9.31
C GLY A 32 8.65 -6.38 -10.06
N LEU A 33 7.35 -6.39 -9.76
CA LEU A 33 6.34 -7.04 -10.60
C LEU A 33 5.54 -5.96 -11.33
N ASP A 34 5.34 -6.15 -12.63
CA ASP A 34 4.54 -5.25 -13.45
C ASP A 34 3.04 -5.35 -13.13
N TYR A 35 2.61 -6.53 -12.68
CA TYR A 35 1.21 -6.82 -12.39
C TYR A 35 0.98 -7.03 -10.90
N PRO A 36 -0.16 -6.57 -10.37
CA PRO A 36 -0.53 -6.84 -8.99
C PRO A 36 -0.83 -8.32 -8.79
N VAL A 37 -0.59 -8.81 -7.57
CA VAL A 37 -0.85 -10.19 -7.18
C VAL A 37 -2.01 -10.22 -6.19
N THR A 38 -2.97 -11.11 -6.41
CA THR A 38 -4.08 -11.36 -5.49
C THR A 38 -3.77 -12.57 -4.63
N LEU A 39 -3.82 -12.40 -3.32
CA LEU A 39 -3.56 -13.42 -2.30
C LEU A 39 -4.72 -13.46 -1.31
N HIS A 40 -4.82 -14.53 -0.52
CA HIS A 40 -5.79 -14.59 0.57
C HIS A 40 -5.23 -13.92 1.83
N GLU A 41 -6.09 -13.32 2.65
CA GLU A 41 -5.68 -12.61 3.88
C GLU A 41 -4.95 -13.51 4.87
N SER A 42 -5.24 -14.83 4.88
CA SER A 42 -4.54 -15.81 5.72
C SER A 42 -3.07 -16.02 5.38
N ASP A 43 -2.67 -15.69 4.16
CA ASP A 43 -1.32 -15.97 3.65
C ASP A 43 -0.39 -14.75 3.83
N ILE A 44 -0.87 -13.71 4.53
CA ILE A 44 -0.15 -12.46 4.79
C ILE A 44 0.32 -12.46 6.25
N ASP A 45 1.62 -12.64 6.45
CA ASP A 45 2.21 -12.72 7.80
C ASP A 45 2.14 -11.41 8.59
N GLU A 46 2.27 -10.25 7.92
CA GLU A 46 2.33 -8.96 8.60
C GLU A 46 1.62 -7.86 7.80
N ILE A 47 0.68 -7.18 8.47
CA ILE A 47 -0.04 -6.02 7.93
C ILE A 47 0.36 -4.79 8.74
N ILE A 48 1.08 -3.87 8.08
CA ILE A 48 1.44 -2.59 8.69
C ILE A 48 0.39 -1.56 8.27
N PRO A 49 -0.40 -1.00 9.22
CA PRO A 49 -1.40 0.01 8.88
C PRO A 49 -0.71 1.26 8.33
N GLN A 50 -1.16 1.72 7.16
CA GLN A 50 -0.66 2.96 6.59
C GLN A 50 -1.08 4.12 7.50
N LEU A 51 -0.10 4.93 7.94
CA LEU A 51 -0.43 6.19 8.62
C LEU A 51 -1.30 7.03 7.67
N PRO A 52 -2.40 7.62 8.17
CA PRO A 52 -3.26 8.44 7.33
C PRO A 52 -2.43 9.54 6.70
N GLU A 53 -2.47 9.63 5.37
CA GLU A 53 -1.78 10.71 4.66
C GLU A 53 -2.28 12.05 5.20
N PRO A 54 -1.38 13.04 5.42
CA PRO A 54 -1.79 14.34 5.88
C PRO A 54 -2.80 14.90 4.89
N ARG A 55 -4.04 15.09 5.35
CA ARG A 55 -5.12 15.64 4.51
C ARG A 55 -4.59 16.89 3.82
N PRO A 56 -4.82 17.06 2.51
CA PRO A 56 -4.38 18.26 1.81
C PRO A 56 -4.98 19.46 2.54
N ARG A 57 -4.10 20.27 3.14
CA ARG A 57 -4.49 21.49 3.85
C ARG A 57 -5.13 22.40 2.82
N ASN A 58 -6.46 22.49 2.84
CA ASN A 58 -7.26 23.34 1.98
C ASN A 58 -6.73 24.78 2.08
N ARG A 59 -5.79 25.17 1.21
CA ARG A 59 -5.30 26.55 1.06
C ARG A 59 -6.31 27.35 0.24
N ARG A 60 -7.59 27.26 0.57
CA ARG A 60 -8.58 28.24 0.12
C ARG A 60 -8.62 29.34 1.18
N LYS A 61 -7.58 30.19 1.19
CA LYS A 61 -7.76 31.54 1.76
C LYS A 61 -8.75 32.26 0.83
N PRO A 62 -9.82 32.90 1.33
CA PRO A 62 -10.61 33.79 0.49
C PRO A 62 -9.68 34.90 -0.02
N LEU A 63 -9.72 35.15 -1.33
CA LEU A 63 -8.87 36.13 -2.01
C LEU A 63 -9.36 37.58 -1.81
N TYR A 64 -10.54 37.77 -1.23
CA TYR A 64 -11.17 39.09 -1.10
C TYR A 64 -11.55 39.38 0.35
N ASP A 65 -11.10 40.54 0.83
CA ASP A 65 -11.71 41.23 1.95
C ASP A 65 -13.09 41.76 1.53
N LYS A 66 -14.05 41.68 2.45
CA LYS A 66 -15.43 42.13 2.23
C LYS A 66 -15.43 43.60 1.73
N PRO A 67 -16.19 43.95 0.69
CA PRO A 67 -16.36 45.36 0.33
C PRO A 67 -17.14 46.06 1.46
N THR A 68 -16.60 47.22 1.88
CA THR A 68 -17.16 48.18 2.83
C THR A 68 -18.54 48.68 2.41
#